data_AF-A0A7Y3BFT6-F1
#
_entry.id   AF-A0A7Y3BFT6-F1
#
_cell.length_a   1.000
_cell.length_b   1.000
_cell.length_c   1.000
_cell.angle_alpha   90.00
_cell.angle_beta   90.00
_cell.angle_gamma   90.00
#
_symmetry.space_group_name_H-M   'P 1'
#
loop_
_entity.id
_entity.type
_entity.pdbx_description
1 polymer ?
#
loop_
_entity_poly.entity_id
_entity_poly.type
_entity_poly.pdbx_seq_one_letter_code
_entity_poly.pdbx_strand_id
1 'polypeptide(L)'
;TEASVQGKRDTLVGLKENVIVGRLIPAGTGGATQQMRRIAAERDLKVIQEARAEAEAAAALAAPEMEDIEVTEIDADLVETPESRD
;
A
#
# COMPACT_ATOMS: atom_id res chain seq x y z
N THR A 1 -22.61 5.15 35.77
CA THR A 1 -23.33 5.82 34.67
C THR A 1 -22.41 6.63 33.77
N GLU A 2 -21.29 7.17 34.25
CA GLU A 2 -20.32 7.96 33.45
C GLU A 2 -19.92 7.33 32.09
N ALA A 3 -19.62 6.04 32.05
CA ALA A 3 -19.25 5.37 30.79
C ALA A 3 -20.38 5.41 29.74
N SER A 4 -21.63 5.30 30.16
CA SER A 4 -22.81 5.34 29.28
C SER A 4 -23.09 6.75 28.77
N VAL A 5 -22.92 7.79 29.59
CA VAL A 5 -23.13 9.20 29.18
C VAL A 5 -22.01 9.71 28.27
N GLN A 6 -20.78 9.21 28.45
CA GLN A 6 -19.62 9.60 27.64
C GLN A 6 -19.39 8.70 26.42
N GLY A 7 -20.21 7.67 26.21
CA GLY A 7 -20.07 6.73 25.09
C GLY A 7 -18.72 6.00 25.07
N LYS A 8 -18.11 5.77 26.24
CA LYS A 8 -16.78 5.15 26.35
C LYS A 8 -16.84 3.70 25.86
N ARG A 9 -15.92 3.33 24.96
CA ARG A 9 -15.76 1.96 24.47
C ARG A 9 -14.61 1.28 25.21
N ASP A 10 -14.84 0.04 25.61
CA ASP A 10 -13.81 -0.79 26.22
C ASP A 10 -12.93 -1.40 25.12
N THR A 11 -11.63 -1.07 25.15
CA THR A 11 -10.64 -1.61 24.22
C THR A 11 -10.21 -3.02 24.57
N LEU A 12 -10.67 -3.54 25.71
CA LEU A 12 -10.59 -4.94 26.01
C LEU A 12 -9.10 -5.37 26.11
N VAL A 13 -8.27 -4.60 26.79
CA VAL A 13 -6.83 -4.89 26.91
C VAL A 13 -6.51 -5.61 28.22
N GLY A 14 -7.28 -5.35 29.28
CA GLY A 14 -7.03 -5.86 30.63
C GLY A 14 -7.53 -7.28 30.87
N LEU A 15 -6.96 -7.94 31.87
CA LEU A 15 -7.37 -9.29 32.27
C LEU A 15 -8.82 -9.35 32.74
N LYS A 16 -9.23 -8.42 33.61
CA LYS A 16 -10.59 -8.41 34.18
C LYS A 16 -11.67 -8.27 33.11
N GLU A 17 -11.48 -7.35 32.18
CA GLU A 17 -12.42 -7.08 31.08
C GLU A 17 -12.57 -8.30 30.16
N ASN A 18 -11.45 -8.98 29.87
CA ASN A 18 -11.44 -10.25 29.14
C ASN A 18 -12.26 -11.34 29.84
N VAL A 19 -12.04 -11.49 31.15
CA VAL A 19 -12.71 -12.51 31.98
C VAL A 19 -14.22 -12.28 32.01
N ILE A 20 -14.66 -11.03 32.19
CA ILE A 20 -16.09 -10.70 32.24
C ILE A 20 -16.79 -11.00 30.91
N VAL A 21 -16.11 -10.75 29.79
CA VAL A 21 -16.68 -10.94 28.43
C VAL A 21 -16.53 -12.39 27.94
N GLY A 22 -15.73 -13.23 28.61
CA GLY A 22 -15.56 -14.65 28.26
C GLY A 22 -14.60 -14.90 27.08
N ARG A 23 -13.72 -13.95 26.77
CA ARG A 23 -12.70 -14.08 25.73
C ARG A 23 -11.33 -14.44 26.33
N LEU A 24 -10.42 -14.87 25.47
CA LEU A 24 -9.08 -15.31 25.85
C LEU A 24 -8.27 -14.17 26.50
N ILE A 25 -7.89 -14.35 27.77
CA ILE A 25 -7.15 -13.37 28.57
C ILE A 25 -5.73 -13.11 28.03
N PRO A 26 -5.11 -11.94 28.28
CA PRO A 26 -3.76 -11.60 27.81
C PRO A 26 -2.63 -12.25 28.63
N ALA A 27 -2.93 -13.33 29.35
CA ALA A 27 -2.00 -14.01 30.25
C ALA A 27 -1.93 -15.51 29.93
N GLY A 28 -0.83 -16.15 30.34
CA GLY A 28 -0.59 -17.57 30.09
C GLY A 28 -0.66 -17.91 28.59
N THR A 29 -1.46 -18.93 28.25
CA THR A 29 -1.65 -19.39 26.86
C THR A 29 -2.27 -18.31 25.96
N GLY A 30 -3.10 -17.44 26.53
CA GLY A 30 -3.72 -16.36 25.77
C GLY A 30 -2.75 -15.28 25.33
N GLY A 31 -1.80 -14.92 26.21
CA GLY A 31 -0.68 -14.04 25.86
C GLY A 31 0.25 -14.67 24.81
N ALA A 32 0.61 -15.95 24.98
CA ALA A 32 1.46 -16.67 24.05
C ALA A 32 0.84 -16.75 22.64
N THR A 33 -0.46 -17.02 22.55
CA THR A 33 -1.19 -17.06 21.27
C THR A 33 -1.19 -15.70 20.57
N GLN A 34 -1.38 -14.61 21.33
CA GLN A 34 -1.32 -13.25 20.78
C GLN A 34 0.08 -12.91 20.27
N GLN A 35 1.14 -13.27 21.01
CA GLN A 35 2.52 -13.05 20.58
C GLN A 35 2.83 -13.84 19.31
N MET A 36 2.43 -15.11 19.23
CA MET A 36 2.61 -15.94 18.05
C MET A 36 1.93 -15.31 16.82
N ARG A 37 0.67 -14.86 16.96
CA ARG A 37 -0.06 -14.20 15.87
C ARG A 37 0.61 -12.91 15.43
N ARG A 38 1.14 -12.11 16.37
CA ARG A 38 1.87 -10.88 16.06
C ARG A 38 3.12 -11.20 15.23
N ILE A 39 3.93 -12.15 15.68
CA ILE A 39 5.15 -12.55 14.99
C ILE A 39 4.85 -13.09 13.59
N ALA A 40 3.79 -13.90 13.44
CA ALA A 40 3.37 -14.39 12.13
C ALA A 40 3.01 -13.22 11.19
N ALA A 41 2.15 -12.30 11.65
CA ALA A 41 1.77 -11.13 10.86
C ALA A 41 2.97 -10.26 10.47
N GLU A 42 3.92 -10.05 11.39
CA GLU A 42 5.14 -9.29 11.10
C GLU A 42 6.01 -9.96 10.03
N ARG A 43 6.11 -11.28 10.03
CA ARG A 43 6.85 -12.01 8.99
C ARG A 43 6.13 -11.94 7.64
N ASP A 44 4.82 -12.14 7.63
CA ASP A 44 4.01 -12.08 6.41
C ASP A 44 4.11 -10.70 5.77
N LEU A 45 4.08 -9.63 6.58
CA LEU A 45 4.26 -8.26 6.10
C LEU A 45 5.64 -8.04 5.47
N LYS A 46 6.71 -8.60 6.02
CA LYS A 46 8.05 -8.49 5.44
C LYS A 46 8.14 -9.13 4.07
N VAL A 47 7.61 -10.35 3.93
CA VAL A 47 7.60 -11.07 2.65
C VAL A 47 6.82 -10.28 1.59
N ILE A 48 5.67 -9.72 1.95
CA ILE A 48 4.88 -8.88 1.04
C ILE A 48 5.65 -7.61 0.64
N GLN A 49 6.36 -6.98 1.58
CA GLN A 49 7.18 -5.80 1.32
C GLN A 49 8.35 -6.10 0.38
N GLU A 50 9.05 -7.20 0.60
CA GLU A 50 10.16 -7.66 -0.25
C GLU A 50 9.67 -7.95 -1.67
N ALA A 51 8.59 -8.72 -1.81
CA ALA A 51 7.99 -9.00 -3.12
C ALA A 51 7.54 -7.73 -3.85
N ARG A 52 7.02 -6.74 -3.11
CA ARG A 52 6.63 -5.45 -3.69
C ARG A 52 7.86 -4.64 -4.13
N ALA A 53 8.92 -4.63 -3.34
CA ALA A 53 10.17 -3.92 -3.68
C ALA A 53 10.87 -4.54 -4.89
N GLU A 54 10.87 -5.88 -5.01
CA GLU A 54 11.37 -6.59 -6.19
C GLU A 54 10.55 -6.28 -7.44
N ALA A 55 9.22 -6.27 -7.32
CA ALA A 55 8.34 -5.91 -8.43
C ALA A 55 8.55 -4.45 -8.88
N GLU A 56 8.77 -3.53 -7.93
CA GLU A 56 9.07 -2.13 -8.22
C GLU A 56 10.45 -1.96 -8.87
N ALA A 57 11.47 -2.67 -8.38
CA ALA A 57 12.81 -2.68 -9.00
C ALA A 57 12.79 -3.27 -10.41
N ALA A 58 12.02 -4.35 -10.63
CA ALA A 58 11.84 -4.94 -11.96
C ALA A 58 11.08 -3.99 -12.89
N ALA A 59 10.06 -3.29 -12.41
CA ALA A 59 9.33 -2.28 -13.18
C ALA A 59 10.22 -1.09 -13.55
N ALA A 60 11.08 -0.63 -12.63
CA ALA A 60 12.04 0.43 -12.90
C ALA A 60 13.10 0.03 -13.94
N LEU A 61 13.54 -1.23 -13.94
CA LEU A 61 14.49 -1.75 -14.93
C LEU A 61 13.84 -2.03 -16.30
N ALA A 62 12.55 -2.38 -16.32
CA ALA A 62 11.81 -2.75 -17.52
C ALA A 62 11.15 -1.56 -18.24
N ALA A 63 11.17 -0.36 -17.66
CA ALA A 63 10.90 0.87 -18.39
C ALA A 63 12.21 1.30 -19.07
N PRO A 64 12.46 0.96 -20.35
CA PRO A 64 13.51 1.67 -21.07
C PRO A 64 13.14 3.15 -21.03
N GLU A 65 14.13 3.99 -20.72
CA GLU A 65 14.06 5.41 -21.03
C GLU A 65 13.63 5.50 -22.49
N MET A 66 12.40 5.94 -22.73
CA MET A 66 12.08 6.55 -24.01
C MET A 66 12.94 7.82 -24.04
N GLU A 67 14.20 7.65 -24.47
CA GLU A 67 15.02 8.74 -24.96
C GLU A 67 14.15 9.55 -25.91
N ASP A 68 14.09 10.83 -25.59
CA ASP A 68 13.18 11.82 -26.12
C ASP A 68 12.97 11.65 -27.62
N ILE A 69 11.71 11.47 -28.04
CA ILE A 69 11.35 11.81 -29.42
C ILE A 69 11.53 13.32 -29.49
N GLU A 70 12.70 13.77 -29.93
CA GLU A 70 12.88 15.12 -30.44
C GLU A 70 11.83 15.30 -31.55
N VAL A 71 10.80 16.08 -31.24
CA VAL A 71 9.88 16.62 -32.23
C VAL A 71 10.73 17.57 -33.06
N THR A 72 11.39 17.01 -34.07
CA THR A 72 12.06 17.78 -35.12
C THR A 72 11.01 18.72 -35.69
N GLU A 73 11.41 19.98 -35.72
CA GLU A 73 10.62 21.11 -36.15
C GLU A 73 9.76 20.72 -37.35
N ILE A 74 8.45 20.91 -37.20
CA ILE A 74 7.52 20.84 -38.32
C ILE A 74 8.08 21.79 -39.36
N ASP A 75 8.65 21.24 -40.44
CA ASP A 75 9.09 21.98 -41.62
C ASP A 75 7.88 22.75 -42.15
N ALA A 76 7.73 23.97 -41.64
CA ALA A 76 6.93 25.02 -42.21
C ALA A 76 7.66 25.62 -43.43
N ASP A 77 8.18 24.77 -44.32
CA ASP A 77 8.64 25.18 -45.64
C ASP A 77 7.45 25.08 -46.61
N LEU A 78 6.59 26.06 -46.44
CA LEU A 78 6.17 26.99 -47.49
C LEU A 78 6.88 26.78 -48.85
N VAL A 79 6.33 25.96 -49.75
CA VAL A 79 6.52 26.18 -51.19
C VAL A 79 5.23 25.91 -51.95
N GLU A 80 4.71 27.01 -52.49
CA GLU A 80 3.57 27.25 -53.35
C GLU A 80 3.27 26.14 -54.39
N THR A 81 2.03 25.65 -54.41
CA THR A 81 1.47 25.00 -55.60
C THR A 81 1.16 26.09 -56.64
N PRO A 82 1.76 26.07 -57.85
CA PRO A 82 1.28 26.93 -58.92
C PRO A 82 0.01 26.31 -59.50
N GLU A 83 -1.14 26.87 -59.14
CA GLU A 83 -2.31 26.80 -60.02
C GLU A 83 -2.02 27.55 -61.32
N SER A 84 -2.61 27.03 -62.41
CA SER A 84 -2.79 27.63 -63.73
C SER A 84 -1.75 27.30 -64.81
N ARG A 85 -2.17 26.46 -65.78
CA ARG A 85 -2.58 26.97 -67.10
C ARG A 85 -3.22 25.91 -68.01
N ASP A 86 -4.35 26.32 -68.60
CA ASP A 86 -5.08 25.87 -69.80
C ASP A 86 -5.64 24.44 -69.89
#